data_AF-A0A1Y2EX32-F1
#
_entry.id   AF-A0A1Y2EX32-F1
#
_cell.length_a   1.000
_cell.length_b   1.000
_cell.length_c   1.000
_cell.angle_alpha   90.00
_cell.angle_beta   90.00
_cell.angle_gamma   90.00
#
_symmetry.space_group_name_H-M   'P 1'
#
loop_
_entity.id
_entity.type
_entity.pdbx_description
1 polymer ?
#
loop_
_entity_poly.entity_id
_entity_poly.type
_entity_poly.pdbx_seq_one_letter_code
_entity_poly.pdbx_strand_id
1 'polypeptide(L)'
;MELSEDSILIISGERENKYKKTPNMKISKMECEYGKFSRSFSIPETADLDKIEAKMENGSLQVIIPKAEPPKNQRRTIQVQ
;
A
#
# COMPACT_ATOMS: atom_id res chain seq x y z
N MET A 1 6.39 5.51 -2.12
CA MET A 1 4.98 5.15 -2.42
C MET A 1 4.60 5.98 -3.61
N GLU A 2 4.12 5.33 -4.66
CA GLU A 2 3.88 5.96 -5.96
C GLU A 2 2.54 5.45 -6.48
N LEU A 3 1.78 6.34 -7.13
CA LEU A 3 0.54 6.01 -7.82
C LEU A 3 0.76 6.25 -9.32
N SER A 4 0.58 5.22 -10.12
CA SER A 4 0.72 5.29 -11.58
C SER A 4 -0.57 5.76 -12.26
N GLU A 5 -0.47 6.12 -13.54
CA GLU A 5 -1.61 6.51 -14.40
C GLU A 5 -2.66 5.39 -14.49
N ASP A 6 -2.25 4.12 -14.40
CA ASP A 6 -3.14 2.94 -14.43
C ASP A 6 -3.81 2.64 -13.08
N SER A 7 -3.87 3.61 -12.16
CA SER A 7 -4.41 3.43 -10.79
C SER A 7 -3.74 2.29 -10.00
N ILE A 8 -2.47 2.00 -10.28
CA ILE A 8 -1.67 1.03 -9.51
C ILE A 8 -0.91 1.79 -8.42
N LEU A 9 -1.22 1.45 -7.17
CA LEU A 9 -0.49 1.91 -6.00
C LEU A 9 0.69 0.97 -5.73
N ILE A 10 1.90 1.54 -5.72
CA ILE A 10 3.15 0.82 -5.48
C ILE A 10 3.73 1.24 -4.13
N ILE A 11 3.91 0.25 -3.25
CA ILE A 11 4.58 0.38 -1.96
C ILE A 11 5.94 -0.31 -2.07
N SER A 12 7.00 0.47 -2.04
CA SER A 12 8.38 -0.01 -2.13
C SER A 12 9.22 0.50 -0.97
N GLY A 13 10.30 -0.22 -0.66
CA GLY A 13 11.25 0.14 0.36
C GLY A 13 12.42 -0.83 0.45
N GLU A 14 13.32 -0.58 1.39
CA GLU A 14 14.46 -1.45 1.65
C GLU A 14 14.64 -1.67 3.14
N ARG A 15 14.71 -2.94 3.55
CA ARG A 15 15.12 -3.32 4.90
C ARG A 15 16.61 -3.57 4.89
N GLU A 16 17.37 -2.59 5.37
CA GLU A 16 18.84 -2.66 5.38
C GLU A 16 19.35 -3.77 6.32
N ASN A 17 20.28 -4.59 5.82
CA ASN A 17 21.01 -5.55 6.64
C ASN A 17 22.21 -4.89 7.32
N LYS A 18 22.02 -4.41 8.55
CA LYS A 18 23.08 -3.76 9.34
C LYS A 18 24.26 -4.68 9.66
N TYR A 19 24.03 -5.99 9.78
CA TYR A 19 25.08 -6.96 10.12
C TYR A 19 26.06 -7.19 8.98
N LYS A 20 25.63 -7.00 7.72
CA LYS A 20 26.50 -7.11 6.54
C LYS A 20 27.63 -6.08 6.53
N LYS A 21 27.46 -4.96 7.23
CA LYS A 21 28.40 -3.84 7.28
C LYS A 21 29.40 -3.93 8.44
N THR A 22 29.26 -4.91 9.33
CA THR A 22 30.13 -5.05 10.51
C THR A 22 31.33 -5.96 10.20
N PRO A 23 32.57 -5.43 10.18
CA PRO A 23 33.76 -6.25 9.97
C PRO A 23 33.88 -7.32 11.06
N ASN A 24 34.31 -8.53 10.69
CA ASN A 24 34.56 -9.65 11.60
C ASN A 24 33.33 -10.18 12.38
N MET A 25 32.11 -9.76 12.03
CA MET A 25 30.87 -10.30 12.63
C MET A 25 30.55 -11.68 12.07
N LYS A 26 30.45 -12.70 12.94
CA LYS A 26 30.02 -14.06 12.58
C LYS A 26 28.56 -14.26 12.96
N ILE A 27 27.70 -14.49 11.97
CA ILE A 27 26.28 -14.77 12.17
C ILE A 27 26.08 -16.29 12.14
N SER A 28 25.64 -16.88 13.26
CA SER A 28 25.34 -18.32 13.34
C SER A 28 23.98 -18.67 12.72
N LYS A 29 23.00 -17.75 12.79
CA LYS A 29 21.65 -17.93 12.24
C LYS A 29 21.04 -16.60 11.82
N MET A 30 20.33 -16.60 10.70
CA MET A 30 19.52 -15.49 10.22
C MET A 30 18.12 -16.02 9.88
N GLU A 31 17.12 -15.58 10.63
CA GLU A 31 15.71 -16.01 10.48
C GLU A 31 14.85 -14.96 9.78
N CYS A 32 15.37 -13.73 9.66
CA CYS A 32 14.72 -12.60 9.04
C CYS A 32 15.38 -12.27 7.69
N GLU A 33 14.57 -12.07 6.67
CA GLU A 33 15.03 -11.56 5.38
C GLU A 33 15.25 -10.03 5.41
N TYR A 34 16.23 -9.59 4.63
CA TYR A 34 16.62 -8.20 4.41
C TYR A 34 16.75 -7.94 2.92
N GLY A 35 16.55 -6.69 2.52
CA GLY A 35 16.65 -6.27 1.13
C GLY A 35 15.49 -5.41 0.69
N LYS A 36 15.42 -5.19 -0.63
CA LYS A 36 14.38 -4.39 -1.26
C LYS A 36 13.08 -5.17 -1.32
N PHE A 37 11.97 -4.49 -1.08
CA PHE A 37 10.64 -5.01 -1.27
C PHE A 37 9.84 -4.05 -2.13
N SER A 38 8.90 -4.60 -2.90
CA SER A 38 7.91 -3.85 -3.66
C SER A 38 6.62 -4.65 -3.70
N ARG A 39 5.49 -3.98 -3.48
CA ARG A 39 4.16 -4.57 -3.58
C ARG A 39 3.22 -3.59 -4.25
N SER A 40 2.44 -4.10 -5.18
CA SER A 40 1.54 -3.31 -6.02
C SER A 40 0.09 -3.72 -5.78
N PHE A 41 -0.81 -2.73 -5.77
CA PHE A 41 -2.24 -2.92 -5.61
C PHE A 41 -2.99 -2.13 -6.69
N SER A 42 -3.90 -2.78 -7.40
CA SER A 42 -4.85 -2.08 -8.28
C SER A 42 -5.91 -1.41 -7.42
N ILE A 43 -6.04 -0.09 -7.56
CA ILE A 43 -7.01 0.70 -6.83
C ILE A 43 -8.27 0.86 -7.69
N PRO A 44 -9.47 0.63 -7.13
CA PRO A 44 -10.71 0.80 -7.88
C PRO A 44 -10.97 2.27 -8.19
N GLU A 45 -11.65 2.54 -9.31
CA GLU A 45 -12.06 3.89 -9.73
C GLU A 45 -12.97 4.61 -8.72
N THR A 46 -13.61 3.86 -7.82
CA THR A 46 -14.47 4.41 -6.76
C THR A 46 -13.67 4.96 -5.58
N ALA A 47 -12.34 5.00 -5.65
CA ALA A 47 -11.48 5.56 -4.62
C ALA A 47 -11.30 7.08 -4.81
N ASP A 48 -11.21 7.81 -3.70
CA ASP A 48 -10.78 9.21 -3.69
C ASP A 48 -9.25 9.25 -3.55
N LEU A 49 -8.57 9.35 -4.70
CA LEU A 49 -7.10 9.28 -4.78
C LEU A 49 -6.41 10.52 -4.19
N ASP A 50 -7.11 11.66 -4.11
CA ASP A 50 -6.58 12.91 -3.56
C ASP A 50 -6.47 12.88 -2.03
N LYS A 51 -7.18 11.95 -1.38
CA LYS A 51 -7.26 11.81 0.08
C LYS A 51 -6.60 10.54 0.62
N ILE A 52 -5.64 9.99 -0.12
CA ILE A 52 -4.86 8.84 0.38
C ILE A 52 -3.99 9.31 1.54
N GLU A 53 -4.07 8.59 2.66
CA GLU A 53 -3.27 8.83 3.85
C GLU A 53 -2.43 7.60 4.20
N ALA A 54 -1.24 7.82 4.76
CA ALA A 54 -0.37 6.74 5.19
C ALA A 54 0.30 7.07 6.54
N LYS A 55 0.38 6.08 7.43
CA LYS A 55 1.02 6.20 8.74
C LYS A 55 1.89 4.96 9.01
N MET A 56 3.11 5.19 9.49
CA MET A 56 4.00 4.13 9.97
C MET A 56 4.01 4.14 11.50
N GLU A 57 3.70 3.01 12.12
CA GLU A 57 3.71 2.87 13.58
C GLU A 57 4.14 1.45 13.97
N ASN A 58 5.13 1.35 14.86
CA ASN A 58 5.64 0.06 15.38
C ASN A 58 6.03 -0.95 14.29
N GLY A 59 6.57 -0.49 13.17
CA GLY A 59 6.97 -1.33 12.03
C GLY A 59 5.81 -1.77 11.12
N SER A 60 4.60 -1.25 11.33
CA SER A 60 3.44 -1.47 10.47
C SER A 60 3.12 -0.21 9.67
N LEU A 61 3.04 -0.34 8.34
CA LEU A 61 2.55 0.71 7.46
C LEU A 61 1.04 0.54 7.27
N GLN A 62 0.27 1.50 7.76
CA GLN A 62 -1.15 1.63 7.47
C GLN A 62 -1.35 2.60 6.31
N VAL A 63 -2.13 2.19 5.32
CA VAL A 63 -2.55 3.03 4.19
C VAL A 63 -4.07 3.07 4.17
N ILE A 64 -4.63 4.27 4.19
CA ILE A 64 -6.07 4.52 4.14
C ILE A 64 -6.39 5.13 2.78
N ILE A 65 -7.29 4.46 2.04
CA ILE A 65 -7.76 4.90 0.73
C ILE A 65 -9.28 5.11 0.87
N PRO A 66 -9.73 6.36 1.04
CA PRO A 66 -11.15 6.66 1.14
C PRO A 66 -11.89 6.31 -0.15
N LYS A 67 -13.18 6.00 -0.03
CA LYS A 67 -14.06 5.87 -1.19
C LYS A 67 -14.52 7.27 -1.62
N ALA A 68 -14.58 7.50 -2.92
CA ALA A 68 -15.25 8.66 -3.49
C ALA A 68 -16.74 8.65 -3.13
N GLU A 69 -17.34 9.84 -3.02
CA GLU A 69 -18.78 9.94 -2.79
C GLU A 69 -19.52 9.28 -3.96
N PRO A 70 -20.39 8.28 -3.70
CA PRO A 70 -21.17 7.67 -4.76
C PRO A 70 -22.10 8.72 -5.37
N PRO A 71 -22.33 8.70 -6.69
CA PRO A 71 -23.31 9.59 -7.31
C PRO A 71 -24.65 9.40 -6.60
N LYS A 72 -25.37 10.52 -6.38
CA LYS A 72 -26.72 10.48 -5.77
C LYS A 72 -27.60 9.57 -6.62
N ASN A 73 -27.84 8.35 -6.12
CA ASN A 73 -28.70 7.37 -6.79
C ASN A 73 -30.09 7.97 -6.95
N GLN A 74 -30.43 8.41 -8.17
CA GLN A 74 -31.82 8.60 -8.55
C GLN A 74 -32.45 7.21 -8.67
N ARG A 75 -32.96 6.69 -7.55
CA ARG A 75 -33.78 5.49 -7.56
C ARG A 75 -35.00 5.79 -8.43
N ARG A 76 -35.11 5.11 -9.57
CA ARG A 76 -36.32 5.10 -10.39
C ARG A 76 -37.07 3.82 -10.09
N THR A 77 -38.28 3.94 -9.56
CA THR A 77 -39.19 2.81 -9.43
C THR A 77 -39.73 2.48 -10.82
N ILE A 78 -39.41 1.30 -11.34
CA ILE A 78 -40.00 0.78 -12.58
C ILE A 78 -41.20 -0.08 -12.17
N GLN A 79 -42.40 0.30 -12.62
CA GLN A 79 -43.58 -0.55 -12.44
C GLN A 79 -43.57 -1.65 -13.51
N VAL A 80 -43.76 -2.89 -13.07
CA VAL A 80 -43.90 -4.05 -13.95
C VAL A 80 -45.41 -4.32 -14.12
N GLN A 81 -45.84 -4.58 -15.35
CA GLN A 81 -47.21 -4.99 -15.69
C GLN A 81 -47.33 -6.51 -15.74
#